data_AF-A0A955ZI53-F1
#
_entry.id   AF-A0A955ZI53-F1
#
_cell.length_a   1.000
_cell.length_b   1.000
_cell.length_c   1.000
_cell.angle_alpha   90.00
_cell.angle_beta   90.00
_cell.angle_gamma   90.00
#
_symmetry.space_group_name_H-M   'P 1'
#
loop_
_entity.id
_entity.type
_entity.pdbx_description
1 polymer ?
#
loop_
_entity_poly.entity_id
_entity_poly.type
_entity_poly.pdbx_seq_one_letter_code
_entity_poly.pdbx_strand_id
1 'polypeptide(L)'
;MHDAIPETFDQAVTALESILGEESVALKQLDSRALDALAERKLALVEQLKNPPPDADVERLSRVRRTALENQMLLVHARDTVRGLLATMSGQPTSAHPMAPASVGPVRLDLRG
;
A
#
# COMPACT_ATOMS: atom_id res chain seq x y z
N MET A 1 17.28 -15.85 14.70
CA MET A 1 17.79 -15.86 13.32
C MET A 1 18.53 -14.54 13.14
N HIS A 2 19.86 -14.57 13.01
CA HIS A 2 20.64 -13.37 12.72
C HIS A 2 20.36 -12.99 11.27
N ASP A 3 19.53 -11.99 11.03
CA ASP A 3 19.44 -11.36 9.70
C ASP A 3 20.81 -10.72 9.44
N ALA A 4 21.55 -11.27 8.48
CA ALA A 4 22.82 -10.74 8.04
C ALA A 4 22.59 -9.29 7.57
N ILE A 5 23.32 -8.35 8.17
CA ILE A 5 23.27 -6.94 7.77
C ILE A 5 23.80 -6.88 6.34
N PRO A 6 23.04 -6.36 5.36
CA PRO A 6 23.54 -6.21 4.01
C PRO A 6 24.73 -5.24 4.01
N GLU A 7 25.88 -5.71 3.53
CA GLU A 7 27.15 -4.98 3.56
C GLU A 7 27.35 -4.12 2.30
N THR A 8 26.54 -4.36 1.26
CA THR A 8 26.61 -3.63 -0.02
C THR A 8 25.25 -3.07 -0.44
N PHE A 9 25.28 -2.03 -1.28
CA PHE A 9 24.08 -1.40 -1.85
C PHE A 9 23.19 -2.42 -2.57
N ASP A 10 23.78 -3.30 -3.39
CA ASP A 10 23.03 -4.34 -4.10
C ASP A 10 22.37 -5.36 -3.17
N GLN A 11 23.03 -5.71 -2.07
CA GLN A 11 22.44 -6.57 -1.05
C GLN A 11 21.28 -5.88 -0.35
N ALA A 12 21.40 -4.58 -0.04
CA ALA A 12 20.34 -3.79 0.58
C ALA A 12 19.11 -3.67 -0.33
N VAL A 13 19.30 -3.45 -1.63
CA VAL A 13 18.18 -3.40 -2.59
C VAL A 13 17.51 -4.78 -2.73
N THR A 14 18.28 -5.87 -2.75
CA THR A 14 17.74 -7.24 -2.80
C THR A 14 16.90 -7.55 -1.56
N ALA A 15 17.40 -7.19 -0.38
CA ALA A 15 16.67 -7.36 0.87
C ALA A 15 15.37 -6.54 0.88
N LEU A 16 15.42 -5.30 0.38
CA LEU A 16 14.25 -4.43 0.30
C LEU A 16 13.18 -4.98 -0.65
N GLU A 17 13.57 -5.51 -1.82
CA GLU A 17 12.65 -6.17 -2.75
C GLU A 17 11.92 -7.36 -2.10
N SER A 18 12.64 -8.20 -1.35
CA SER A 18 12.03 -9.32 -0.60
C SER A 18 11.02 -8.84 0.45
N ILE A 19 11.42 -7.86 1.26
CA ILE A 19 10.59 -7.30 2.33
C ILE A 19 9.31 -6.65 1.78
N LEU A 20 9.40 -5.96 0.64
CA LEU A 20 8.21 -5.38 -0.02
C LEU A 20 7.24 -6.45 -0.52
N GLY A 21 7.75 -7.61 -0.97
CA GLY A 21 6.93 -8.76 -1.33
C GLY A 21 6.22 -9.39 -0.13
N GLU A 22 6.94 -9.60 0.96
CA GLU A 22 6.39 -10.08 2.25
C GLU A 22 5.29 -9.14 2.77
N GLU A 23 5.50 -7.82 2.66
CA GLU A 23 4.51 -6.83 3.08
C GLU A 23 3.23 -6.89 2.26
N SER A 24 3.33 -7.03 0.94
CA SER A 24 2.15 -7.16 0.08
C SER A 24 1.27 -8.34 0.50
N VAL A 25 1.90 -9.46 0.91
CA VAL A 25 1.19 -10.63 1.43
C VAL A 25 0.54 -10.34 2.78
N ALA A 26 1.28 -9.74 3.71
CA ALA A 26 0.77 -9.38 5.03
C ALA A 26 -0.41 -8.39 4.96
N LEU A 27 -0.34 -7.39 4.05
CA LEU A 27 -1.42 -6.44 3.80
C LEU A 27 -2.68 -7.12 3.28
N LYS A 28 -2.53 -8.09 2.37
CA LYS A 28 -3.67 -8.88 1.86
C LYS A 28 -4.30 -9.76 2.95
N GLN A 29 -3.52 -10.16 3.95
CA GLN A 29 -3.96 -11.01 5.06
C GLN A 29 -4.34 -10.24 6.33
N LEU A 30 -4.17 -8.90 6.34
CA LEU A 30 -4.36 -8.03 7.51
C LEU A 30 -3.54 -8.45 8.74
N ASP A 31 -2.34 -8.98 8.54
CA ASP A 31 -1.45 -9.43 9.63
C ASP A 31 -0.67 -8.25 10.23
N SER A 32 -1.16 -7.70 11.35
CA SER A 32 -0.55 -6.53 11.98
C SER A 32 0.87 -6.78 12.50
N ARG A 33 1.17 -7.98 13.01
CA ARG A 33 2.50 -8.29 13.56
C ARG A 33 3.54 -8.39 12.47
N ALA A 34 3.18 -9.00 11.33
CA ALA A 34 4.05 -9.05 10.17
C ALA A 34 4.31 -7.64 9.62
N LEU A 35 3.28 -6.78 9.55
CA LEU A 35 3.44 -5.40 9.07
C LEU A 35 4.38 -4.56 9.93
N ASP A 36 4.29 -4.67 11.26
CA ASP A 36 5.18 -3.94 12.17
C ASP A 36 6.65 -4.35 11.98
N ALA A 37 6.92 -5.66 11.92
CA ALA A 37 8.27 -6.18 11.69
C ALA A 37 8.83 -5.76 10.32
N LEU A 38 8.00 -5.73 9.29
CA LEU A 38 8.40 -5.30 7.95
C LEU A 38 8.64 -3.78 7.87
N ALA A 39 7.88 -2.99 8.63
CA ALA A 39 8.09 -1.55 8.73
C ALA A 39 9.46 -1.24 9.36
N GLU A 40 9.82 -1.92 10.46
CA GLU A 40 11.13 -1.77 11.11
C GLU A 40 12.29 -2.14 10.17
N ARG A 41 12.20 -3.28 9.47
CA ARG A 41 13.23 -3.72 8.51
C ARG A 41 13.38 -2.75 7.33
N LYS A 42 12.26 -2.19 6.82
CA LYS A 42 12.30 -1.18 5.76
C LYS A 42 12.96 0.12 6.20
N LEU A 43 12.68 0.60 7.41
CA LEU A 43 13.31 1.81 7.93
C LEU A 43 14.83 1.66 8.01
N ALA A 44 15.30 0.52 8.52
CA ALA A 44 16.73 0.23 8.59
C ALA A 44 17.41 0.22 7.20
N LEU A 45 16.74 -0.35 6.18
CA LEU A 45 17.26 -0.39 4.81
C LEU A 45 17.21 0.97 4.12
N VAL A 46 16.16 1.76 4.34
CA VAL A 46 16.05 3.11 3.77
C VAL A 46 17.19 4.00 4.27
N GLU A 47 17.55 3.90 5.55
CA GLU A 47 18.71 4.63 6.10
C GLU A 47 20.02 4.27 5.37
N GLN A 48 20.21 3.00 5.00
CA GLN A 48 21.39 2.55 4.24
C GLN A 48 21.37 3.03 2.79
N LEU A 49 20.19 3.18 2.19
CA LEU A 49 20.02 3.63 0.80
C LEU A 49 20.09 5.16 0.63
N LYS A 50 20.22 5.94 1.71
CA LYS A 50 20.31 7.42 1.64
C LYS A 50 21.50 7.94 0.86
N ASN A 51 22.57 7.13 0.72
CA ASN A 51 23.77 7.48 -0.02
C ASN A 51 24.00 6.47 -1.15
N PRO A 52 23.23 6.54 -2.25
CA PRO A 52 23.41 5.62 -3.36
C PRO A 52 24.77 5.85 -4.03
N PRO A 53 25.45 4.79 -4.49
CA PRO A 53 26.67 4.93 -5.27
C PRO A 53 26.35 5.55 -6.65
N PRO A 54 27.34 6.19 -7.31
CA PRO A 54 27.12 6.91 -8.58
C PRO A 54 26.68 6.03 -9.75
N ASP A 55 26.87 4.71 -9.64
CA ASP A 55 26.50 3.66 -10.59
C ASP A 55 25.23 2.89 -10.18
N ALA A 56 24.46 3.43 -9.23
CA ALA A 56 23.21 2.81 -8.79
C ALA A 56 22.24 2.56 -9.96
N ASP A 57 21.72 1.34 -10.04
CA ASP A 57 20.75 0.93 -11.06
C ASP A 57 19.40 1.65 -10.85
N VAL A 58 19.18 2.69 -11.67
CA VAL A 58 17.98 3.53 -11.67
C VAL A 58 16.72 2.73 -12.01
N GLU A 59 16.81 1.71 -12.87
CA GLU A 59 15.66 0.88 -13.20
C GLU A 59 15.24 0.05 -11.99
N ARG A 60 16.21 -0.47 -11.23
CA ARG A 60 15.94 -1.23 -10.02
C ARG A 60 15.31 -0.37 -8.93
N LEU A 61 15.79 0.84 -8.73
CA LEU A 61 15.16 1.81 -7.82
C LEU A 61 13.73 2.17 -8.28
N SER A 62 13.50 2.23 -9.59
CA SER A 62 12.17 2.47 -10.16
C SER A 62 11.21 1.32 -9.88
N ARG A 63 11.68 0.06 -9.93
CA ARG A 63 10.89 -1.12 -9.52
C ARG A 63 10.54 -1.08 -8.03
N VAL A 64 11.51 -0.81 -7.17
CA VAL A 64 11.28 -0.64 -5.72
C VAL A 64 10.23 0.43 -5.45
N ARG A 65 10.35 1.59 -6.10
CA ARG A 65 9.37 2.68 -5.98
C ARG A 65 7.97 2.24 -6.41
N ARG A 66 7.85 1.52 -7.52
CA ARG A 66 6.55 1.01 -8.01
C ARG A 66 5.91 0.07 -6.99
N THR A 67 6.66 -0.90 -6.47
CA THR A 67 6.13 -1.83 -5.47
C THR A 67 5.73 -1.12 -4.18
N ALA A 68 6.49 -0.13 -3.73
CA ALA A 68 6.13 0.68 -2.58
C ALA A 68 4.79 1.44 -2.78
N LEU A 69 4.55 1.98 -3.98
CA LEU A 69 3.27 2.63 -4.33
C LEU A 69 2.12 1.62 -4.34
N GLU A 70 2.34 0.43 -4.87
CA GLU A 70 1.34 -0.65 -4.86
C GLU A 70 0.94 -1.05 -3.43
N ASN A 71 1.92 -1.20 -2.52
CA ASN A 71 1.66 -1.48 -1.11
C ASN A 71 0.92 -0.32 -0.41
N GLN A 72 1.26 0.94 -0.74
CA GLN A 72 0.53 2.10 -0.23
C GLN A 72 -0.94 2.09 -0.65
N MET A 73 -1.25 1.75 -1.91
CA MET A 73 -2.63 1.64 -2.37
C MET A 73 -3.39 0.54 -1.60
N LEU A 74 -2.76 -0.63 -1.39
CA LEU A 74 -3.34 -1.72 -0.60
C LEU A 74 -3.68 -1.28 0.83
N LEU A 75 -2.77 -0.53 1.48
CA LEU A 75 -3.00 0.05 2.80
C LEU A 75 -4.19 1.01 2.84
N VAL A 76 -4.32 1.89 1.84
CA VAL A 76 -5.45 2.82 1.73
C VAL A 76 -6.76 2.04 1.62
N HIS A 77 -6.81 1.03 0.74
CA HIS A 77 -8.00 0.19 0.58
C HIS A 77 -8.36 -0.59 1.85
N ALA A 78 -7.36 -1.16 2.54
CA ALA A 78 -7.57 -1.85 3.81
C ALA A 78 -8.15 -0.90 4.87
N ARG A 79 -7.59 0.31 4.99
CA ARG A 79 -8.07 1.34 5.92
C ARG A 79 -9.51 1.77 5.60
N ASP A 80 -9.82 1.99 4.34
CA ASP A 80 -11.15 2.43 3.92
C ASP A 80 -12.19 1.33 4.15
N THR A 81 -11.82 0.06 3.95
CA THR A 81 -12.65 -1.10 4.30
C THR A 81 -12.97 -1.14 5.80
N VAL A 82 -11.95 -0.99 6.66
CA VAL A 82 -12.13 -0.96 8.12
C VAL A 82 -12.98 0.23 8.55
N ARG A 83 -12.76 1.42 7.96
CA ARG A 83 -13.58 2.61 8.23
C ARG A 83 -15.04 2.40 7.83
N GLY A 84 -15.30 1.81 6.67
CA GLY A 84 -16.64 1.48 6.22
C GLY A 84 -17.36 0.50 7.15
N LEU A 85 -16.65 -0.53 7.62
CA LEU A 85 -17.16 -1.47 8.62
C LEU A 85 -17.49 -0.76 9.94
N LEU A 86 -16.58 0.05 10.48
CA LEU A 86 -16.78 0.77 11.73
C LEU A 86 -17.93 1.78 11.65
N ALA A 87 -18.06 2.51 10.54
CA ALA A 87 -19.19 3.41 10.31
C ALA A 87 -20.53 2.66 10.26
N THR A 88 -20.56 1.50 9.59
CA THR A 88 -21.74 0.63 9.55
C THR A 88 -22.13 0.13 10.96
N MET A 89 -21.14 -0.28 11.76
CA MET A 89 -21.38 -0.77 13.13
C MET A 89 -21.73 0.35 14.13
N SER A 90 -21.26 1.57 13.89
CA SER A 90 -21.53 2.73 14.76
C SER A 90 -22.78 3.52 14.36
N GLY A 91 -23.47 3.14 13.28
CA GLY A 91 -24.63 3.87 12.76
C GLY A 91 -24.29 5.26 12.22
N GLN A 92 -23.01 5.55 11.99
CA GLN A 92 -22.58 6.80 11.38
C GLN A 92 -22.66 6.70 9.85
N PRO A 93 -23.14 7.74 9.14
CA PRO A 93 -23.14 7.75 7.69
C PRO A 93 -21.71 7.68 7.17
N THR A 94 -21.39 6.65 6.39
CA THR A 94 -20.13 6.51 5.68
C THR A 94 -19.99 7.63 4.65
N SER A 95 -19.18 8.65 4.93
CA SER A 95 -18.64 9.55 3.91
C SER A 95 -17.48 8.87 3.17
N ALA A 96 -17.72 7.65 2.66
CA ALA A 96 -16.88 7.08 1.63
C ALA A 96 -17.24 7.77 0.30
N HIS A 97 -16.23 8.16 -0.48
CA HIS A 97 -16.42 8.77 -1.80
C HIS A 97 -17.54 8.06 -2.59
N PRO A 98 -18.49 8.81 -3.21
CA PRO A 98 -19.56 8.19 -3.96
C PRO A 98 -19.01 7.59 -5.26
N MET A 99 -18.65 6.31 -5.22
CA MET A 99 -18.75 5.42 -6.37
C MET A 99 -20.14 4.79 -6.36
N ALA A 100 -21.15 5.60 -6.64
CA ALA A 100 -22.44 5.11 -7.10
C ALA A 100 -22.65 5.66 -8.51
N PRO A 101 -23.09 4.86 -9.50
CA PRO A 101 -23.63 5.42 -10.72
C PRO A 101 -24.80 6.30 -10.32
N ALA A 102 -24.81 7.55 -10.83
CA ALA A 102 -25.89 8.48 -10.57
C ALA A 102 -27.23 7.77 -10.77
N SER A 103 -27.98 7.66 -9.67
CA SER A 103 -29.37 7.25 -9.66
C SER A 103 -30.10 8.01 -10.77
N VAL A 104 -30.44 7.29 -11.83
CA VAL A 104 -31.37 7.75 -12.86
C VAL A 104 -32.68 8.01 -12.14
N GLY A 105 -32.94 9.28 -11.83
CA GLY A 105 -34.25 9.70 -11.36
C GLY A 105 -35.31 9.30 -12.39
N PRO A 106 -36.58 9.13 -11.98
CA PRO A 106 -37.64 8.74 -12.90
C PRO A 106 -37.77 9.81 -14.00
N VAL A 107 -37.37 9.45 -15.22
CA VAL A 107 -37.56 10.28 -16.41
C VAL A 107 -39.06 10.44 -16.62
N ARG A 108 -39.59 11.64 -16.34
CA ARG A 108 -40.93 12.01 -16.78
C ARG A 108 -40.87 12.29 -18.28
N LEU A 109 -41.30 11.32 -19.07
CA LEU A 109 -41.62 11.52 -20.49
C LEU A 109 -42.96 12.26 -20.57
N ASP A 110 -42.93 13.57 -20.81
CA ASP A 110 -44.12 14.31 -21.23
C ASP A 110 -44.45 13.94 -22.68
N LEU A 111 -45.42 13.04 -22.85
CA LEU A 111 -46.06 12.75 -24.14
C LEU A 111 -47.27 13.67 -24.32
N ARG A 112 -47.03 14.94 -24.66
CA ARG A 112 -48.09 15.84 -25.16
C ARG A 112 -47.55 16.87 -26.16
N GLY A 113 -48.04 16.76 -27.40
CA GLY A 113 -48.16 17.85 -28.36
C GLY A 113 -47.07 17.91 -29.41
#